data_AF-N8WVQ8-F1
#
_entry.id   AF-N8WVQ8-F1
#
_cell.length_a   1.000
_cell.length_b   1.000
_cell.length_c   1.000
_cell.angle_alpha   90.00
_cell.angle_beta   90.00
_cell.angle_gamma   90.00
#
_symmetry.space_group_name_H-M   'P 1'
#
loop_
_entity.id
_entity.type
_entity.pdbx_description
1 polymer ?
#
loop_
_entity_poly.entity_id
_entity_poly.type
_entity_poly.pdbx_seq_one_letter_code
_entity_poly.pdbx_strand_id
1 'polypeptide(L)'
;MPQLIKKLADMIQSSHFEVAAIEMSPRMHLKLVHEISSNCEEIKDFEIGMNGLSFMDLPILFVHEDEDYLKILDKELHRLRLKHTNLLGIYNEKYNRLKVFISNGYKIENSNSAQFSQTAELESLVYRLNQIDKTMLEISENLNKNSN
;
A
#
# COMPACT_ATOMS: atom_id res chain seq x y z
N MET A 1 -0.60 -8.32 -27.81
CA MET A 1 -0.86 -7.90 -26.41
C MET A 1 0.44 -7.44 -25.79
N PRO A 2 0.49 -6.24 -25.21
CA PRO A 2 1.70 -5.74 -24.57
C PRO A 2 2.10 -6.54 -23.32
N GLN A 3 3.40 -6.58 -23.01
CA GLN A 3 3.96 -7.60 -22.12
C GLN A 3 3.56 -7.43 -20.66
N LEU A 4 3.45 -6.20 -20.15
CA LEU A 4 3.12 -5.92 -18.75
C LEU A 4 1.61 -6.06 -18.47
N ILE A 5 0.76 -5.55 -19.36
CA ILE A 5 -0.70 -5.71 -19.26
C ILE A 5 -1.06 -7.19 -19.30
N LYS A 6 -0.48 -7.94 -20.25
CA LYS A 6 -0.68 -9.38 -20.34
C LYS A 6 -0.25 -10.08 -19.07
N LYS A 7 0.96 -9.78 -18.58
CA LYS A 7 1.49 -10.37 -17.35
C LYS A 7 0.57 -10.12 -16.16
N LEU A 8 0.05 -8.90 -16.00
CA LEU A 8 -0.85 -8.56 -14.90
C LEU A 8 -2.21 -9.26 -15.03
N ALA A 9 -2.80 -9.29 -16.24
CA ALA A 9 -4.03 -10.02 -16.50
C ALA A 9 -3.86 -11.52 -16.22
N ASP A 10 -2.75 -12.12 -16.69
CA ASP A 10 -2.40 -13.52 -16.45
C ASP A 10 -2.23 -13.78 -14.94
N MET A 11 -1.58 -12.88 -14.19
CA MET A 11 -1.45 -12.99 -12.73
C MET A 11 -2.81 -12.99 -12.03
N ILE A 12 -3.75 -12.15 -12.45
CA ILE A 12 -5.09 -12.08 -11.88
C ILE A 12 -5.86 -13.37 -12.21
N GLN A 13 -5.85 -13.80 -13.47
CA GLN A 13 -6.60 -14.97 -13.94
C GLN A 13 -6.06 -16.29 -13.39
N SER A 14 -4.75 -16.39 -13.17
CA SER A 14 -4.08 -17.59 -12.63
C SER A 14 -3.99 -17.61 -11.10
N SER A 15 -4.52 -16.59 -10.43
CA SER A 15 -4.51 -16.53 -8.97
C SER A 15 -5.36 -17.64 -8.35
N HIS A 16 -4.88 -18.20 -7.23
CA HIS A 16 -5.58 -19.25 -6.47
C HIS A 16 -6.57 -18.68 -5.45
N PHE A 17 -6.75 -17.36 -5.43
CA PHE A 17 -7.62 -16.64 -4.52
C PHE A 17 -8.35 -15.53 -5.28
N GLU A 18 -9.46 -15.05 -4.72
CA GLU A 18 -10.17 -13.90 -5.27
C GLU A 18 -9.34 -12.62 -5.07
N VAL A 19 -8.84 -12.05 -6.17
CA VAL A 19 -8.06 -10.80 -6.13
C VAL A 19 -8.95 -9.65 -5.72
N ALA A 20 -8.54 -8.90 -4.70
CA ALA A 20 -9.29 -7.77 -4.16
C ALA A 20 -8.63 -6.41 -4.46
N ALA A 21 -7.33 -6.39 -4.75
CA ALA A 21 -6.57 -5.19 -5.09
C ALA A 21 -5.25 -5.55 -5.77
N ILE A 22 -4.62 -4.55 -6.38
CA ILE A 22 -3.29 -4.63 -6.95
C ILE A 22 -2.40 -3.65 -6.20
N GLU A 23 -1.25 -4.10 -5.74
CA GLU A 23 -0.24 -3.26 -5.09
C GLU A 23 0.94 -3.06 -6.04
N MET A 24 1.33 -1.82 -6.31
CA MET A 24 2.46 -1.55 -7.20
C MET A 24 3.16 -0.23 -6.87
N SER A 25 4.40 -0.08 -7.36
CA SER A 25 5.09 1.21 -7.28
C SER A 25 4.49 2.21 -8.29
N PRO A 26 4.57 3.53 -8.02
CA PRO A 26 4.16 4.54 -9.01
C PRO A 26 4.90 4.42 -10.35
N ARG A 27 6.16 3.96 -10.35
CA ARG A 27 6.93 3.74 -11.60
C ARG A 27 6.42 2.55 -12.39
N MET A 28 6.09 1.44 -11.73
CA MET A 28 5.46 0.29 -12.37
C MET A 28 4.12 0.69 -13.02
N HIS A 29 3.31 1.49 -12.31
CA HIS A 29 2.07 2.03 -12.84
C HIS A 29 2.30 2.91 -14.08
N LEU A 30 3.30 3.79 -14.08
CA LEU A 30 3.64 4.59 -15.26
C LEU A 30 4.02 3.71 -16.46
N LYS A 31 4.79 2.63 -16.25
CA LYS A 31 5.10 1.66 -17.32
C LYS A 31 3.82 1.05 -17.89
N LEU A 32 2.87 0.65 -17.04
CA LEU A 32 1.58 0.10 -17.44
C LEU A 32 0.77 1.12 -18.26
N VAL A 33 0.65 2.37 -17.78
CA VAL A 33 -0.06 3.45 -18.47
C VAL A 33 0.57 3.75 -19.83
N HIS A 34 1.90 3.82 -19.90
CA HIS A 34 2.61 4.02 -21.16
C HIS A 34 2.30 2.90 -22.15
N GLU A 35 2.31 1.65 -21.69
CA GLU A 35 2.04 0.47 -22.50
C GLU A 35 0.61 0.46 -23.08
N ILE A 36 -0.37 0.96 -22.32
CA ILE A 36 -1.75 1.14 -22.78
C ILE A 36 -1.81 2.25 -23.85
N SER A 37 -1.24 3.41 -23.54
CA SER A 37 -1.30 4.59 -24.43
C SER A 37 -0.60 4.42 -25.78
N SER A 38 0.29 3.43 -25.89
CA SER A 38 1.11 3.19 -27.08
C SER A 38 0.57 2.08 -28.01
N ASN A 39 -0.52 1.40 -27.65
CA ASN A 39 -1.03 0.22 -28.37
C ASN A 39 -2.56 0.31 -28.63
N CYS A 40 -2.96 1.18 -29.57
CA CYS A 40 -4.35 1.62 -29.75
C CYS A 40 -5.38 0.61 -30.31
N GLU A 41 -5.00 -0.58 -30.81
CA GLU A 41 -5.97 -1.49 -31.46
C GLU A 41 -6.28 -2.78 -30.69
N GLU A 42 -5.33 -3.35 -29.93
CA GLU A 42 -5.52 -4.64 -29.24
C GLU A 42 -6.01 -4.53 -27.78
N ILE A 43 -6.19 -3.31 -27.25
CA ILE A 43 -6.34 -3.04 -25.79
C ILE A 43 -7.63 -2.27 -25.50
N LYS A 44 -8.50 -2.04 -26.49
CA LYS A 44 -9.74 -1.27 -26.30
C LYS A 44 -10.60 -1.78 -25.13
N ASP A 45 -10.58 -3.09 -24.87
CA ASP A 45 -11.29 -3.69 -23.73
C ASP A 45 -10.62 -3.41 -22.36
N PHE A 46 -9.31 -3.18 -22.32
CA PHE A 46 -8.56 -2.84 -21.09
C PHE A 46 -8.46 -1.33 -20.85
N GLU A 47 -8.47 -0.49 -21.91
CA GLU A 47 -8.61 0.97 -21.78
C GLU A 47 -9.91 1.33 -21.03
N ILE A 48 -10.97 0.55 -21.21
CA ILE A 48 -12.26 0.72 -20.51
C ILE A 48 -12.15 0.35 -19.02
N GLY A 49 -11.20 -0.52 -18.65
CA GLY A 49 -11.02 -1.03 -17.28
C GLY A 49 -10.01 -0.27 -16.42
N MET A 50 -9.32 0.75 -16.95
CA MET A 50 -8.39 1.59 -16.20
C MET A 50 -8.93 3.00 -15.98
N ASN A 51 -9.08 3.40 -14.71
CA ASN A 51 -9.44 4.78 -14.33
C ASN A 51 -8.32 5.48 -13.54
N GLY A 52 -7.05 5.23 -13.89
CA GLY A 52 -5.87 5.78 -13.22
C GLY A 52 -5.63 5.30 -11.77
N LEU A 53 -6.66 4.71 -11.14
CA LEU A 53 -6.62 4.14 -9.79
C LEU A 53 -7.16 2.70 -9.76
N SER A 54 -7.54 2.14 -10.89
CA SER A 54 -7.98 0.75 -11.02
C SER A 54 -7.46 0.10 -12.30
N PHE A 55 -7.45 -1.22 -12.32
CA PHE A 55 -7.25 -2.04 -13.51
C PHE A 55 -8.20 -3.25 -13.43
N MET A 56 -9.04 -3.45 -14.45
CA MET A 56 -10.08 -4.49 -14.45
C MET A 56 -10.99 -4.44 -13.20
N ASP A 57 -11.45 -3.24 -12.85
CA ASP A 57 -12.25 -2.96 -11.63
C ASP A 57 -11.55 -3.27 -10.30
N LEU A 58 -10.29 -3.70 -10.31
CA LEU A 58 -9.49 -3.90 -9.10
C LEU A 58 -8.78 -2.58 -8.73
N PRO A 59 -8.90 -2.12 -7.48
CA PRO A 59 -8.22 -0.92 -7.03
C PRO A 59 -6.70 -1.11 -7.02
N ILE A 60 -5.97 -0.06 -7.40
CA ILE A 60 -4.51 0.02 -7.35
C ILE A 60 -4.08 0.77 -6.09
N LEU A 61 -3.27 0.11 -5.27
CA LEU A 61 -2.65 0.67 -4.07
C LEU A 61 -1.19 1.00 -4.38
N PHE A 62 -0.83 2.27 -4.24
CA PHE A 62 0.54 2.73 -4.44
C PHE A 62 1.38 2.52 -3.19
N VAL A 63 2.52 1.85 -3.36
CA VAL A 63 3.52 1.66 -2.31
C VAL A 63 4.88 2.17 -2.75
N HIS A 64 5.66 2.66 -1.78
CA HIS A 64 7.02 3.15 -2.00
C HIS A 64 8.01 2.00 -1.81
N GLU A 65 7.99 1.08 -2.78
CA GLU A 65 8.89 -0.08 -2.88
C GLU A 65 9.78 0.07 -4.13
N ASP A 66 10.51 -0.99 -4.47
CA ASP A 66 11.31 -1.07 -5.70
C ASP A 66 10.55 -0.61 -6.95
N GLU A 67 11.29 -0.09 -7.92
CA GLU A 67 10.70 0.50 -9.13
C GLU A 67 9.83 -0.48 -9.93
N ASP A 68 10.14 -1.77 -9.83
CA ASP A 68 9.42 -2.86 -10.49
C ASP A 68 8.49 -3.65 -9.54
N TYR A 69 8.16 -3.08 -8.38
CA TYR A 69 7.25 -3.72 -7.44
C TYR A 69 5.84 -3.87 -8.01
N LEU A 70 5.33 -5.10 -7.99
CA LEU A 70 3.99 -5.49 -8.40
C LEU A 70 3.55 -6.73 -7.62
N LYS A 71 2.37 -6.66 -7.00
CA LYS A 71 1.76 -7.77 -6.26
C LYS A 71 0.23 -7.71 -6.38
N ILE A 72 -0.41 -8.87 -6.48
CA ILE A 72 -1.87 -9.00 -6.33
C ILE A 72 -2.19 -9.34 -4.87
N LEU A 73 -3.27 -8.76 -4.34
CA LEU A 73 -3.67 -8.94 -2.96
C LEU A 73 -5.01 -9.65 -2.88
N ASP A 74 -5.12 -10.58 -1.92
CA ASP A 74 -6.41 -11.10 -1.51
C ASP A 74 -7.18 -10.07 -0.67
N LYS A 75 -8.42 -10.42 -0.31
CA LYS A 75 -9.29 -9.57 0.50
C LYS A 75 -8.74 -9.25 1.89
N GLU A 76 -8.04 -10.18 2.53
CA GLU A 76 -7.52 -9.99 3.88
C GLU A 76 -6.31 -9.07 3.89
N LEU A 77 -5.35 -9.31 3.00
CA LEU A 77 -4.18 -8.45 2.79
C LEU A 77 -4.60 -7.04 2.39
N HIS A 78 -5.57 -6.89 1.47
CA HIS A 78 -6.09 -5.58 1.10
C HIS A 78 -6.66 -4.84 2.32
N ARG A 79 -7.49 -5.51 3.13
CA ARG A 79 -8.06 -4.93 4.36
C ARG A 79 -6.98 -4.52 5.37
N LEU A 80 -5.96 -5.35 5.57
CA LEU A 80 -4.84 -5.06 6.46
C LEU A 80 -4.00 -3.89 5.94
N ARG A 81 -3.77 -3.81 4.63
CA ARG A 81 -3.04 -2.69 4.01
C ARG A 81 -3.78 -1.36 4.20
N LEU A 82 -5.09 -1.32 3.99
CA LEU A 82 -5.89 -0.11 4.27
C LEU A 82 -5.80 0.29 5.76
N LYS A 83 -5.89 -0.69 6.67
CA LYS A 83 -5.74 -0.45 8.11
C LYS A 83 -4.35 0.10 8.45
N HIS A 84 -3.31 -0.47 7.86
CA HIS A 84 -1.92 -0.03 8.02
C HIS A 84 -1.75 1.42 7.56
N THR A 85 -2.17 1.74 6.33
CA THR A 85 -2.08 3.09 5.75
C THR A 85 -2.81 4.12 6.59
N ASN A 86 -4.03 3.80 7.05
CA ASN A 86 -4.78 4.69 7.93
C ASN A 86 -4.04 4.95 9.25
N LEU A 87 -3.48 3.90 9.85
CA LEU A 87 -2.75 4.00 11.11
C LEU A 87 -1.44 4.80 10.96
N LEU A 88 -0.74 4.62 9.84
CA LEU A 88 0.46 5.37 9.50
C LEU A 88 0.14 6.87 9.28
N GLY A 89 -1.00 7.19 8.68
CA GLY A 89 -1.49 8.57 8.58
C GLY A 89 -1.66 9.23 9.95
N ILE A 90 -2.29 8.51 10.91
CA ILE A 90 -2.45 8.98 12.29
C ILE A 90 -1.08 9.16 12.98
N TYR A 91 -0.16 8.22 12.78
CA TYR A 91 1.21 8.32 13.31
C TYR A 91 1.92 9.57 12.78
N ASN A 92 1.91 9.79 11.46
CA ASN A 92 2.56 10.93 10.82
C ASN A 92 2.00 12.26 11.32
N GLU A 93 0.68 12.36 11.49
CA GLU A 93 0.03 13.54 12.05
C GLU A 93 0.51 13.82 13.48
N LYS A 94 0.50 12.80 14.36
CA LYS A 94 0.95 12.95 15.75
C LYS A 94 2.45 13.23 15.85
N TYR A 95 3.26 12.59 15.01
CA TYR A 95 4.70 12.81 14.96
C TYR A 95 5.02 14.25 14.55
N ASN A 96 4.32 14.80 13.56
CA ASN A 96 4.48 16.20 13.15
C ASN A 96 4.10 17.16 14.28
N ARG A 97 3.03 16.88 15.03
CA ARG A 97 2.64 17.68 16.22
C ARG A 97 3.73 17.65 17.30
N LEU A 98 4.29 16.47 17.59
CA LEU A 98 5.39 16.33 18.55
C LEU A 98 6.65 17.06 18.07
N LYS A 99 7.00 16.97 16.78
CA LYS A 99 8.16 17.66 16.20
C LYS A 99 8.04 19.18 16.38
N VAL A 100 6.87 19.75 16.11
CA VAL A 100 6.59 21.18 16.32
C VAL A 100 6.67 21.55 17.81
N PHE A 101 6.14 20.69 18.69
CA PHE A 101 6.22 20.88 20.13
C PHE A 101 7.68 20.95 20.62
N ILE A 102 8.54 20.03 20.15
CA ILE A 102 9.97 20.00 20.48
C ILE A 102 10.70 21.21 19.88
N SER A 103 10.47 21.53 18.60
CA SER A 103 11.20 22.60 17.89
C SER A 103 10.92 23.99 18.45
N ASN A 104 9.75 24.21 19.03
CA ASN A 104 9.37 25.50 19.61
C ASN A 104 9.96 25.75 21.01
N GLY A 105 10.87 24.88 21.49
CA GLY A 105 11.70 25.12 22.67
C GLY A 105 10.90 25.55 23.90
N TYR A 106 9.83 24.81 24.22
CA TYR A 106 8.89 25.22 25.26
C TYR A 106 9.56 25.30 26.64
N LYS A 107 9.92 26.53 27.01
CA LYS A 107 10.27 27.00 28.36
C LYS A 107 9.04 26.99 29.27
N ILE A 108 8.51 25.84 29.69
CA ILE A 108 7.48 25.80 30.74
C ILE A 108 7.67 24.55 31.61
N GLU A 109 7.78 24.77 32.93
CA GLU A 109 8.00 23.78 34.00
C GLU A 109 6.91 22.68 34.14
N ASN A 110 5.94 22.62 33.21
CA ASN A 110 4.86 21.62 33.15
C ASN A 110 4.83 20.80 31.83
N SER A 111 5.86 20.90 30.98
CA SER A 111 5.89 20.28 29.64
C SER A 111 6.21 18.77 29.62
N ASN A 112 6.79 18.24 30.70
CA ASN A 112 7.26 16.85 30.73
C ASN A 112 6.10 15.83 30.60
N SER A 113 4.99 16.00 31.33
CA SER A 113 3.87 15.04 31.32
C SER A 113 3.16 14.96 29.97
N ALA A 114 2.98 16.10 29.29
CA ALA A 114 2.40 16.15 27.95
C ALA A 114 3.30 15.50 26.90
N GLN A 115 4.62 15.69 27.01
CA GLN A 115 5.59 15.05 26.13
C GLN A 115 5.63 13.52 26.34
N PHE A 116 5.62 13.04 27.58
CA PHE A 116 5.54 11.60 27.89
C PHE A 116 4.27 10.97 27.32
N SER A 117 3.12 11.63 27.44
CA SER A 117 1.84 11.13 26.88
C SER A 117 1.90 11.04 25.35
N GLN A 118 2.45 12.04 24.67
CA GLN A 118 2.56 12.04 23.20
C GLN A 118 3.53 10.96 22.70
N THR A 119 4.65 10.74 23.38
CA THR A 119 5.60 9.67 23.04
C THR A 119 4.99 8.29 23.23
N ALA A 120 4.30 8.05 24.36
CA ALA A 120 3.64 6.76 24.62
C ALA A 120 2.55 6.43 23.59
N GLU A 121 1.81 7.44 23.12
CA GLU A 121 0.85 7.27 22.03
C GLU A 121 1.54 6.88 20.71
N LEU A 122 2.68 7.48 20.37
CA LEU A 122 3.44 7.11 19.18
C LEU A 122 4.02 5.69 19.28
N GLU A 123 4.55 5.30 20.44
CA GLU A 123 5.01 3.92 20.69
C GLU A 123 3.89 2.89 20.52
N SER A 124 2.69 3.20 21.04
CA SER A 124 1.52 2.35 20.86
C SER A 124 1.14 2.19 19.38
N LEU A 125 1.22 3.28 18.60
CA LEU A 125 0.97 3.24 17.15
C LEU A 125 2.02 2.41 16.41
N VAL A 126 3.32 2.57 16.73
CA VAL A 126 4.41 1.76 16.16
C VAL A 126 4.21 0.28 16.47
N TYR A 127 3.88 -0.07 17.72
CA TYR A 127 3.59 -1.45 18.08
C TYR A 127 2.47 -2.04 17.23
N ARG A 128 1.37 -1.30 17.06
CA ARG A 128 0.23 -1.74 16.25
C ARG A 128 0.54 -1.84 14.76
N LEU A 129 1.35 -0.94 14.20
CA LEU A 129 1.85 -1.01 12.82
C LEU A 129 2.67 -2.30 12.63
N ASN A 130 3.63 -2.55 13.51
CA ASN A 130 4.48 -3.75 13.46
C ASN A 130 3.68 -5.06 13.55
N GLN A 131 2.62 -5.09 14.37
CA GLN A 131 1.73 -6.27 14.42
C GLN A 131 1.01 -6.49 13.08
N ILE A 132 0.54 -5.42 12.43
CA ILE A 132 -0.12 -5.54 11.12
C ILE A 132 0.89 -6.02 10.07
N ASP A 133 2.12 -5.48 10.05
CA ASP A 133 3.17 -5.91 9.12
C ASP A 133 3.52 -7.38 9.29
N LYS A 134 3.66 -7.84 10.54
CA LYS A 134 3.91 -9.25 10.83
C LYS A 134 2.79 -10.15 10.32
N THR A 135 1.53 -9.78 10.56
CA THR A 135 0.39 -10.55 10.06
C THR A 135 0.33 -10.56 8.53
N MET A 136 0.60 -9.43 7.86
CA MET A 136 0.63 -9.38 6.39
C MET A 136 1.74 -10.27 5.80
N LEU A 137 2.90 -10.34 6.47
CA LEU A 137 4.00 -11.23 6.10
C LEU A 137 3.58 -12.70 6.22
N GLU A 138 3.03 -13.09 7.37
CA GLU A 138 2.57 -14.46 7.63
C GLU A 138 1.52 -14.93 6.61
N ILE A 139 0.53 -14.08 6.28
CA ILE A 139 -0.47 -14.39 5.27
C ILE A 139 0.18 -14.54 3.88
N SER A 140 1.07 -13.61 3.52
CA SER A 140 1.76 -13.66 2.22
C SER A 140 2.58 -14.93 2.05
N GLU A 141 3.28 -15.37 3.10
CA GLU A 141 4.04 -16.62 3.09
C GLU A 141 3.13 -17.85 2.94
N ASN A 142 1.96 -17.85 3.59
CA ASN A 142 1.00 -18.95 3.49
C ASN A 142 0.37 -19.05 2.09
N LEU A 143 0.04 -17.92 1.46
CA LEU A 143 -0.44 -17.90 0.07
C LEU A 143 0.61 -18.46 -0.91
N ASN A 144 1.89 -18.11 -0.70
CA ASN A 144 2.98 -18.62 -1.53
C ASN A 144 3.21 -20.13 -1.33
N LYS A 145 3.04 -20.65 -0.10
CA LYS A 145 3.17 -22.10 0.18
C LYS A 145 2.06 -22.93 -0.45
N ASN A 146 0.85 -22.40 -0.53
CA ASN A 146 -0.30 -23.08 -1.13
C ASN A 146 -0.33 -23.01 -2.67
N SER A 147 0.66 -22.34 -3.28
CA SER A 147 0.82 -22.22 -4.74
C SER A 147 1.79 -23.26 -5.34
N ASN A 148 2.38 -24.13 -4.52
CA ASN A 148 3.26 -25.24 -4.90
C ASN A 148 2.61 -26.59 -4.58
#